data_AF-A0A518G7G0-F1
#
_entry.id   AF-A0A518G7G0-F1
#
_cell.length_a   1.000
_cell.length_b   1.000
_cell.length_c   1.000
_cell.angle_alpha   90.00
_cell.angle_beta   90.00
_cell.angle_gamma   90.00
#
_symmetry.space_group_name_H-M   'P 1'
#
loop_
_entity.id
_entity.type
_entity.pdbx_description
1 polymer ?
#
loop_
_entity_poly.entity_id
_entity_poly.type
_entity_poly.pdbx_seq_one_letter_code
_entity_poly.pdbx_strand_id
1 'polypeptide(L)'
;MKWEWQESSRLSGRAILNFWLACSVGYPMINRRQFAAGSTAGLALATAGLDRFAVAEEQSLSDKRLVALGVNALARAPQQSYFADGHRGASMISAHLMCVDNELGESTSNRIVALFDQNWAPSKLCKPFPQAEPIDGAEERIGKALAKGNGVLREVGHDAIFAMHAIKAFRMLPDLATEERVSGICDLIGAFKPWRDSAPSEEVAPPPFSDSVAASEYILKEASESIDRFKGYGQGFAGHMLTFGQSLVELAAMGDVEWAEGCRTAFRKYVTVTRLGPQSGDRKIKDHSFTELRPDEFEYWNNRGDKTLGIGHVFKYPYAFYDLLARAKDPDLQKELDAKAWNLF
;
A
#
# COMPACT_ATOMS: atom_id res chain seq x y z
N MET A 1 -14.62 16.30 15.98
CA MET A 1 -14.45 15.69 14.64
C MET A 1 -13.84 14.30 14.87
N LYS A 2 -14.67 13.24 14.82
CA LYS A 2 -14.28 11.85 15.10
C LYS A 2 -13.70 11.25 13.82
N TRP A 3 -12.40 10.97 13.76
CA TRP A 3 -11.82 10.30 12.59
C TRP A 3 -11.80 8.79 12.82
N GLU A 4 -12.58 8.12 11.98
CA GLU A 4 -12.82 6.70 12.01
C GLU A 4 -11.60 5.93 11.49
N TRP A 5 -10.86 5.31 12.41
CA TRP A 5 -10.30 3.99 12.18
C TRP A 5 -11.46 3.02 11.92
N GLN A 6 -12.00 3.03 10.70
CA GLN A 6 -12.97 2.06 10.21
C GLN A 6 -12.20 0.98 9.42
N GLU A 7 -11.76 -0.05 10.12
CA GLU A 7 -11.64 -1.36 9.50
C GLU A 7 -13.03 -2.01 9.45
N SER A 8 -13.38 -2.48 8.25
CA SER A 8 -14.66 -3.07 7.90
C SER A 8 -14.95 -4.32 8.73
N SER A 9 -15.80 -4.18 9.75
CA SER A 9 -16.44 -5.31 10.41
C SER A 9 -17.91 -5.01 10.65
N ARG A 10 -18.72 -5.07 9.59
CA ARG A 10 -20.20 -5.20 9.66
C ARG A 10 -20.78 -5.44 8.26
N LEU A 11 -20.82 -6.71 7.85
CA LEU A 11 -21.83 -7.19 6.90
C LEU A 11 -22.28 -8.58 7.35
N SER A 12 -23.19 -8.63 8.31
CA SER A 12 -24.08 -9.78 8.51
C SER A 12 -25.44 -9.25 8.98
N GLY A 13 -26.52 -9.65 8.30
CA GLY A 13 -27.87 -9.24 8.68
C GLY A 13 -28.94 -9.35 7.60
N ARG A 14 -29.27 -10.59 7.22
CA ARG A 14 -30.59 -11.11 6.79
C ARG A 14 -31.45 -10.34 5.76
N ALA A 15 -31.77 -11.04 4.67
CA ALA A 15 -33.16 -11.18 4.22
C ALA A 15 -33.37 -12.57 3.61
N ILE A 16 -34.29 -13.32 4.22
CA ILE A 16 -34.91 -14.57 3.77
C ILE A 16 -36.21 -14.22 3.04
N LEU A 17 -36.49 -14.88 1.91
CA LEU A 17 -37.78 -15.18 1.25
C LEU A 17 -37.52 -15.24 -0.28
N ASN A 18 -38.11 -16.07 -1.14
CA ASN A 18 -38.83 -17.35 -1.09
C ASN A 18 -39.12 -17.72 -2.58
N PHE A 19 -39.46 -18.99 -2.87
CA PHE A 19 -40.08 -19.52 -4.12
C PHE A 19 -39.14 -19.73 -5.33
N TRP A 20 -39.20 -20.82 -6.13
CA TRP A 20 -40.20 -21.88 -6.31
C TRP A 20 -39.56 -23.18 -6.83
N LEU A 21 -40.18 -24.31 -6.50
CA LEU A 21 -39.85 -25.66 -6.95
C LEU A 21 -40.84 -26.07 -8.06
N ALA A 22 -40.33 -26.59 -9.18
CA ALA A 22 -40.86 -27.74 -9.95
C ALA A 22 -40.41 -27.69 -11.41
N CYS A 23 -39.68 -28.72 -11.86
CA CYS A 23 -40.13 -29.61 -12.93
C CYS A 23 -39.05 -30.66 -13.25
N SER A 24 -39.51 -31.91 -13.24
CA SER A 24 -38.79 -33.16 -13.48
C SER A 24 -38.45 -33.37 -14.96
N VAL A 25 -37.25 -33.86 -15.30
CA VAL A 25 -37.02 -34.70 -16.51
C VAL A 25 -35.77 -35.59 -16.34
N GLY A 26 -36.00 -36.91 -16.47
CA GLY A 26 -35.15 -37.95 -17.09
C GLY A 26 -33.62 -37.98 -16.85
N TYR A 27 -33.16 -39.02 -16.16
CA TYR A 27 -31.76 -39.47 -16.24
C TYR A 27 -31.53 -40.28 -17.53
N PRO A 28 -30.65 -39.87 -18.45
CA PRO A 28 -30.11 -40.77 -19.46
C PRO A 28 -29.01 -41.63 -18.83
N MET A 29 -29.05 -42.95 -19.09
CA MET A 29 -27.94 -43.84 -18.78
C MET A 29 -26.68 -43.39 -19.51
N ILE A 30 -25.69 -42.89 -18.77
CA ILE A 30 -24.37 -42.53 -19.31
C ILE A 30 -23.67 -43.79 -19.79
N ASN A 31 -23.41 -43.85 -21.10
CA ASN A 31 -22.64 -44.91 -21.73
C ASN A 31 -21.19 -44.86 -21.21
N ARG A 32 -20.65 -45.99 -20.74
CA ARG A 32 -19.26 -46.12 -20.24
C ARG A 32 -18.20 -45.60 -21.22
N ARG A 33 -18.48 -45.58 -22.53
CA ARG A 33 -17.58 -45.00 -23.55
C ARG A 33 -17.63 -43.46 -23.64
N GLN A 34 -18.71 -42.81 -23.21
CA GLN A 34 -18.82 -41.34 -23.18
C GLN A 34 -18.16 -40.74 -21.93
N PHE A 35 -18.14 -41.47 -20.81
CA PHE A 35 -17.43 -41.04 -19.59
C PHE A 35 -15.92 -40.94 -19.81
N ALA A 36 -15.31 -41.92 -20.51
CA ALA A 36 -13.88 -41.92 -20.78
C ALA A 36 -13.43 -40.81 -21.75
N ALA A 37 -14.31 -40.33 -22.66
CA ALA A 37 -14.00 -39.22 -23.56
C ALA A 37 -14.18 -37.84 -22.88
N GLY A 38 -15.12 -37.72 -21.94
CA GLY A 38 -15.33 -36.49 -21.17
C GLY A 38 -14.23 -36.22 -20.13
N SER A 39 -13.66 -37.26 -19.53
CA SER A 39 -12.63 -37.13 -18.49
C SER A 39 -11.29 -36.62 -19.03
N THR A 40 -10.92 -36.96 -20.27
CA THR A 40 -9.66 -36.50 -20.88
C THR A 40 -9.75 -35.06 -21.39
N ALA A 41 -10.92 -34.63 -21.88
CA ALA A 41 -11.17 -33.24 -22.24
C ALA A 41 -11.26 -32.32 -21.01
N GLY A 42 -11.84 -32.81 -19.90
CA GLY A 42 -11.92 -32.09 -18.63
C GLY A 42 -10.55 -31.85 -17.98
N LEU A 43 -9.64 -32.82 -18.04
CA LEU A 43 -8.28 -32.64 -17.51
C LEU A 43 -7.44 -31.68 -18.36
N ALA A 44 -7.55 -31.75 -19.70
CA ALA A 44 -6.81 -30.85 -20.59
C ALA A 44 -7.28 -29.38 -20.51
N LEU A 45 -8.58 -29.15 -20.27
CA LEU A 45 -9.12 -27.82 -19.99
C LEU A 45 -8.75 -27.31 -18.58
N ALA A 46 -8.62 -28.21 -17.60
CA ALA A 46 -8.17 -27.85 -16.26
C ALA A 46 -6.68 -27.48 -16.22
N THR A 47 -5.81 -28.17 -16.97
CA THR A 47 -4.38 -27.83 -17.04
C THR A 47 -4.10 -26.63 -17.94
N ALA A 48 -4.80 -26.49 -19.08
CA ALA A 48 -4.67 -25.31 -19.94
C ALA A 48 -5.25 -24.02 -19.30
N GLY A 49 -6.14 -24.15 -18.32
CA GLY A 49 -6.59 -23.04 -17.49
C GLY A 49 -5.53 -22.58 -16.51
N LEU A 50 -4.89 -23.52 -15.78
CA LEU A 50 -3.87 -23.23 -14.77
C LEU A 50 -2.63 -22.54 -15.37
N ASP A 51 -2.15 -22.99 -16.54
CA ASP A 51 -1.02 -22.35 -17.22
C ASP A 51 -1.34 -20.92 -17.69
N ARG A 52 -2.60 -20.64 -18.06
CA ARG A 52 -3.01 -19.29 -18.47
C ARG A 52 -3.10 -18.31 -17.31
N PHE A 53 -3.45 -18.78 -16.11
CA PHE A 53 -3.46 -17.94 -14.92
C PHE A 53 -2.03 -17.62 -14.47
N ALA A 54 -1.14 -18.60 -14.41
CA ALA A 54 0.27 -18.38 -14.06
C ALA A 54 0.97 -17.42 -15.05
N VAL A 55 0.80 -17.62 -16.36
CA VAL A 55 1.41 -16.77 -17.40
C VAL A 55 0.86 -15.32 -17.39
N ALA A 56 -0.43 -15.13 -17.11
CA ALA A 56 -1.02 -13.79 -17.03
C ALA A 56 -0.57 -13.02 -15.77
N GLU A 57 -0.25 -13.73 -14.69
CA GLU A 57 0.18 -13.15 -13.41
C GLU A 57 1.67 -12.76 -13.43
N GLU A 58 2.54 -13.59 -14.02
CA GLU A 58 3.96 -13.26 -14.26
C GLU A 58 4.11 -12.05 -15.21
N GLN A 59 3.21 -11.95 -16.20
CA GLN A 59 3.08 -10.76 -17.05
C GLN A 59 2.69 -9.52 -16.24
N SER A 60 1.81 -9.63 -15.25
CA SER A 60 1.33 -8.45 -14.49
C SER A 60 2.43 -7.72 -13.72
N LEU A 61 3.40 -8.45 -13.14
CA LEU A 61 4.55 -7.82 -12.48
C LEU A 61 5.60 -7.33 -13.48
N SER A 62 5.94 -8.11 -14.50
CA SER A 62 6.90 -7.67 -15.53
C SER A 62 6.39 -6.45 -16.32
N ASP A 63 5.09 -6.38 -16.57
CA ASP A 63 4.40 -5.26 -17.23
C ASP A 63 4.09 -4.08 -16.28
N LYS A 64 4.47 -4.18 -15.00
CA LYS A 64 4.25 -3.12 -13.99
C LYS A 64 2.78 -2.69 -13.92
N ARG A 65 1.84 -3.61 -14.14
CA ARG A 65 0.41 -3.32 -14.26
C ARG A 65 -0.15 -2.65 -13.02
N LEU A 66 0.22 -3.12 -11.82
CA LEU A 66 -0.20 -2.49 -10.56
C LEU A 66 0.29 -1.04 -10.43
N VAL A 67 1.46 -0.70 -10.98
CA VAL A 67 1.95 0.69 -11.03
C VAL A 67 1.02 1.54 -11.90
N ALA A 68 0.66 1.05 -13.09
CA ALA A 68 -0.27 1.75 -13.97
C ALA A 68 -1.65 1.97 -13.34
N LEU A 69 -2.20 0.94 -12.67
CA LEU A 69 -3.46 1.05 -11.92
C LEU A 69 -3.34 2.05 -10.75
N GLY A 70 -2.23 2.00 -10.03
CA GLY A 70 -1.94 2.88 -8.90
C GLY A 70 -1.85 4.36 -9.29
N VAL A 71 -1.14 4.68 -10.36
CA VAL A 71 -1.07 6.05 -10.90
C VAL A 71 -2.45 6.54 -11.34
N ASN A 72 -3.23 5.68 -12.01
CA ASN A 72 -4.59 6.03 -12.40
C ASN A 72 -5.47 6.38 -11.19
N ALA A 73 -5.31 5.62 -10.11
CA ALA A 73 -6.04 5.83 -8.87
C ALA A 73 -5.60 7.11 -8.14
N LEU A 74 -4.29 7.35 -8.01
CA LEU A 74 -3.77 8.58 -7.41
C LEU A 74 -4.28 9.82 -8.15
N ALA A 75 -4.23 9.83 -9.49
CA ALA A 75 -4.69 10.94 -10.30
C ALA A 75 -6.18 11.26 -10.16
N ARG A 76 -7.02 10.24 -9.87
CA ARG A 76 -8.48 10.39 -9.72
C ARG A 76 -8.96 10.58 -8.29
N ALA A 77 -8.08 10.39 -7.31
CA ALA A 77 -8.45 10.49 -5.91
C ALA A 77 -9.01 11.88 -5.52
N PRO A 78 -8.50 13.03 -6.01
CA PRO A 78 -9.02 14.35 -5.61
C PRO A 78 -10.49 14.55 -5.95
N GLN A 79 -10.96 13.98 -7.07
CA GLN A 79 -12.33 14.14 -7.54
C GLN A 79 -13.29 13.10 -6.95
N GLN A 80 -12.78 12.16 -6.14
CA GLN A 80 -13.56 11.12 -5.47
C GLN A 80 -13.31 11.19 -3.95
N SER A 81 -12.54 10.25 -3.40
CA SER A 81 -12.12 10.28 -2.00
C SER A 81 -10.61 10.48 -1.92
N TYR A 82 -10.16 11.75 -1.82
CA TYR A 82 -8.71 12.07 -1.83
C TYR A 82 -7.93 11.21 -0.83
N PHE A 83 -8.51 10.99 0.36
CA PHE A 83 -7.92 10.16 1.38
C PHE A 83 -7.98 8.67 0.99
N ALA A 84 -9.16 8.06 0.96
CA ALA A 84 -9.27 6.60 0.80
C ALA A 84 -8.74 6.11 -0.56
N ASP A 85 -8.99 6.84 -1.65
CA ASP A 85 -8.56 6.46 -2.99
C ASP A 85 -7.07 6.78 -3.23
N GLY A 86 -6.54 7.83 -2.59
CA GLY A 86 -5.11 8.08 -2.57
C GLY A 86 -4.35 6.93 -1.88
N HIS A 87 -4.88 6.41 -0.76
CA HIS A 87 -4.32 5.22 -0.12
C HIS A 87 -4.35 4.01 -1.05
N ARG A 88 -5.47 3.74 -1.72
CA ARG A 88 -5.59 2.62 -2.67
C ARG A 88 -4.58 2.72 -3.81
N GLY A 89 -4.43 3.92 -4.39
CA GLY A 89 -3.47 4.20 -5.45
C GLY A 89 -2.04 3.94 -5.03
N ALA A 90 -1.61 4.55 -3.91
CA ALA A 90 -0.28 4.32 -3.37
C ALA A 90 -0.02 2.84 -3.06
N SER A 91 -1.03 2.13 -2.53
CA SER A 91 -0.87 0.73 -2.12
C SER A 91 -0.67 -0.24 -3.29
N MET A 92 -1.26 0.03 -4.46
CA MET A 92 -0.97 -0.77 -5.67
C MET A 92 0.48 -0.58 -6.12
N ILE A 93 1.01 0.65 -6.05
CA ILE A 93 2.41 0.94 -6.37
C ILE A 93 3.32 0.26 -5.33
N SER A 94 3.04 0.41 -4.03
CA SER A 94 3.83 -0.22 -2.96
C SER A 94 3.82 -1.75 -3.07
N ALA A 95 2.69 -2.36 -3.43
CA ALA A 95 2.62 -3.81 -3.58
C ALA A 95 3.52 -4.31 -4.73
N HIS A 96 3.52 -3.62 -5.86
CA HIS A 96 4.44 -3.94 -6.95
C HIS A 96 5.90 -3.82 -6.50
N LEU A 97 6.25 -2.70 -5.86
CA LEU A 97 7.60 -2.46 -5.38
C LEU A 97 8.00 -3.45 -4.30
N MET A 98 7.09 -3.84 -3.40
CA MET A 98 7.35 -4.86 -2.39
C MET A 98 7.65 -6.21 -3.03
N CYS A 99 6.91 -6.61 -4.07
CA CYS A 99 7.19 -7.84 -4.81
C CYS A 99 8.57 -7.82 -5.49
N VAL A 100 8.91 -6.71 -6.15
CA VAL A 100 10.13 -6.59 -6.95
C VAL A 100 11.36 -6.33 -6.07
N ASP A 101 11.32 -5.32 -5.21
CA ASP A 101 12.46 -4.86 -4.41
C ASP A 101 12.84 -5.89 -3.33
N ASN A 102 11.92 -6.77 -2.90
CA ASN A 102 12.19 -7.86 -1.94
C ASN A 102 12.21 -9.26 -2.58
N GLU A 103 12.24 -9.35 -3.91
CA GLU A 103 12.35 -10.62 -4.65
C GLU A 103 11.32 -11.68 -4.21
N LEU A 104 10.06 -11.27 -3.99
CA LEU A 104 9.03 -12.17 -3.51
C LEU A 104 8.75 -13.29 -4.52
N GLY A 105 8.63 -14.52 -4.02
CA GLY A 105 8.33 -15.69 -4.83
C GLY A 105 7.05 -15.54 -5.67
N GLU A 106 7.03 -16.23 -6.81
CA GLU A 106 5.95 -16.13 -7.80
C GLU A 106 4.57 -16.38 -7.18
N SER A 107 4.42 -17.41 -6.35
CA SER A 107 3.15 -17.72 -5.67
C SER A 107 2.65 -16.57 -4.79
N THR A 108 3.53 -15.97 -3.99
CA THR A 108 3.25 -14.82 -3.13
C THR A 108 2.84 -13.61 -3.98
N SER A 109 3.64 -13.31 -4.99
CA SER A 109 3.43 -12.21 -5.92
C SER A 109 2.09 -12.31 -6.67
N ASN A 110 1.79 -13.48 -7.21
CA ASN A 110 0.53 -13.75 -7.91
C ASN A 110 -0.67 -13.60 -6.98
N ARG A 111 -0.55 -14.10 -5.75
CA ARG A 111 -1.60 -13.94 -4.74
C ARG A 111 -1.89 -12.48 -4.44
N ILE A 112 -0.84 -11.65 -4.32
CA ILE A 112 -0.97 -10.20 -4.10
C ILE A 112 -1.69 -9.55 -5.30
N VAL A 113 -1.29 -9.86 -6.54
CA VAL A 113 -1.94 -9.34 -7.76
C VAL A 113 -3.43 -9.71 -7.79
N ALA A 114 -3.74 -10.98 -7.53
CA ALA A 114 -5.12 -11.48 -7.53
C ALA A 114 -6.02 -10.73 -6.52
N LEU A 115 -5.48 -10.31 -5.37
CA LEU A 115 -6.24 -9.51 -4.41
C LEU A 115 -6.66 -8.15 -5.01
N PHE A 116 -5.78 -7.46 -5.74
CA PHE A 116 -6.14 -6.19 -6.38
C PHE A 116 -7.15 -6.38 -7.51
N ASP A 117 -7.02 -7.46 -8.28
CA ASP A 117 -7.94 -7.79 -9.37
C ASP A 117 -9.36 -8.06 -8.89
N GLN A 118 -9.50 -8.69 -7.74
CA GLN A 118 -10.80 -8.97 -7.14
C GLN A 118 -11.43 -7.71 -6.51
N ASN A 119 -10.62 -6.80 -5.97
CA ASN A 119 -11.13 -5.73 -5.12
C ASN A 119 -11.20 -4.35 -5.81
N TRP A 120 -10.14 -3.92 -6.51
CA TRP A 120 -10.01 -2.52 -6.95
C TRP A 120 -9.81 -2.35 -8.44
N ALA A 121 -9.13 -3.27 -9.13
CA ALA A 121 -8.86 -3.15 -10.57
C ALA A 121 -10.14 -2.93 -11.44
N PRO A 122 -11.30 -3.57 -11.14
CA PRO A 122 -12.52 -3.36 -11.92
C PRO A 122 -13.20 -1.99 -11.66
N SER A 123 -12.77 -1.25 -10.64
CA SER A 123 -13.42 -0.01 -10.23
C SER A 123 -13.15 1.14 -11.21
N LYS A 124 -14.00 2.19 -11.14
CA LYS A 124 -13.80 3.42 -11.92
C LYS A 124 -12.46 4.10 -11.61
N LEU A 125 -11.93 3.90 -10.41
CA LEU A 125 -10.68 4.48 -9.94
C LEU A 125 -9.49 4.05 -10.83
N CYS A 126 -9.47 2.76 -11.21
CA CYS A 126 -8.37 2.11 -11.91
C CYS A 126 -8.48 2.16 -13.45
N LYS A 127 -9.56 2.72 -14.00
CA LYS A 127 -9.77 2.78 -15.46
C LYS A 127 -8.62 3.47 -16.18
N PRO A 128 -8.25 3.05 -17.39
CA PRO A 128 -7.25 3.78 -18.17
C PRO A 128 -7.73 5.22 -18.43
N PHE A 129 -6.80 6.17 -18.42
CA PHE A 129 -7.07 7.51 -18.96
C PHE A 129 -7.08 7.44 -20.50
N PRO A 130 -7.70 8.42 -21.18
CA PRO A 130 -7.51 8.60 -22.61
C PRO A 130 -6.03 8.62 -22.97
N GLN A 131 -5.70 8.12 -24.16
CA GLN A 131 -4.33 8.23 -24.67
C GLN A 131 -3.98 9.71 -24.83
N ALA A 132 -2.83 10.09 -24.31
CA ALA A 132 -2.28 11.43 -24.40
C ALA A 132 -0.76 11.32 -24.40
N GLU A 133 -0.09 12.32 -24.98
CA GLU A 133 1.37 12.38 -24.97
C GLU A 133 1.88 12.56 -23.53
N PRO A 134 2.99 11.89 -23.16
CA PRO A 134 3.66 12.15 -21.91
C PRO A 134 4.22 13.59 -21.91
N ILE A 135 4.30 14.17 -20.72
CA ILE A 135 4.88 15.48 -20.48
C ILE A 135 6.24 15.34 -19.80
N ASP A 136 7.14 16.25 -20.12
CA ASP A 136 8.41 16.38 -19.40
C ASP A 136 8.20 17.00 -18.01
N GLY A 137 9.11 16.70 -17.07
CA GLY A 137 9.17 17.35 -15.77
C GLY A 137 8.00 17.03 -14.83
N ALA A 138 7.36 15.87 -15.00
CA ALA A 138 6.28 15.40 -14.12
C ALA A 138 6.73 15.31 -12.65
N GLU A 139 7.93 14.80 -12.43
CA GLU A 139 8.55 14.66 -11.11
C GLU A 139 8.79 16.03 -10.47
N GLU A 140 9.32 16.99 -11.24
CA GLU A 140 9.54 18.35 -10.77
C GLU A 140 8.23 19.03 -10.39
N ARG A 141 7.16 18.85 -11.16
CA ARG A 141 5.83 19.39 -10.84
C ARG A 141 5.28 18.81 -9.54
N ILE A 142 5.41 17.50 -9.35
CA ILE A 142 4.99 16.82 -8.12
C ILE A 142 5.82 17.30 -6.93
N GLY A 143 7.14 17.38 -7.08
CA GLY A 143 8.05 17.91 -6.06
C GLY A 143 7.71 19.34 -5.66
N LYS A 144 7.43 20.22 -6.63
CA LYS A 144 6.94 21.58 -6.37
C LYS A 144 5.58 21.59 -5.66
N ALA A 145 4.67 20.68 -6.00
CA ALA A 145 3.38 20.56 -5.30
C ALA A 145 3.59 20.14 -3.82
N LEU A 146 4.52 19.22 -3.57
CA LEU A 146 4.91 18.81 -2.22
C LEU A 146 5.58 19.96 -1.45
N ALA A 147 6.49 20.71 -2.07
CA ALA A 147 7.20 21.83 -1.46
C ALA A 147 6.28 22.96 -0.96
N LYS A 148 5.09 23.13 -1.57
CA LYS A 148 4.04 24.04 -1.07
C LYS A 148 3.53 23.66 0.33
N GLY A 149 3.84 22.46 0.81
CA GLY A 149 3.67 22.02 2.19
C GLY A 149 4.42 22.88 3.21
N ASN A 150 5.59 23.39 2.84
CA ASN A 150 6.43 24.28 3.66
C ASN A 150 6.58 23.82 5.12
N GLY A 151 6.83 22.52 5.33
CA GLY A 151 7.02 21.92 6.65
C GLY A 151 5.76 21.74 7.51
N VAL A 152 4.56 21.96 6.97
CA VAL A 152 3.29 21.61 7.62
C VAL A 152 3.14 20.09 7.66
N LEU A 153 2.84 19.53 8.83
CA LEU A 153 2.48 18.12 8.96
C LEU A 153 1.06 17.92 8.44
N ARG A 154 0.94 17.39 7.21
CA ARG A 154 -0.36 17.16 6.58
C ARG A 154 -0.77 15.71 6.71
N GLU A 155 -1.86 15.47 7.44
CA GLU A 155 -2.44 14.15 7.72
C GLU A 155 -1.33 13.09 7.86
N VAL A 156 -0.52 13.13 8.93
CA VAL A 156 0.56 12.15 9.21
C VAL A 156 1.60 11.92 8.10
N GLY A 157 1.75 12.84 7.14
CA GLY A 157 2.72 12.77 6.05
C GLY A 157 2.21 12.15 4.74
N HIS A 158 0.88 12.04 4.56
CA HIS A 158 0.30 11.43 3.36
C HIS A 158 0.68 12.13 2.05
N ASP A 159 0.91 13.44 2.08
CA ASP A 159 1.37 14.21 0.93
C ASP A 159 2.74 13.73 0.44
N ALA A 160 3.72 13.58 1.35
CA ALA A 160 5.04 13.06 1.01
C ALA A 160 5.00 11.58 0.58
N ILE A 161 4.22 10.75 1.29
CA ILE A 161 4.05 9.34 0.95
C ILE A 161 3.51 9.20 -0.49
N PHE A 162 2.48 9.96 -0.85
CA PHE A 162 1.85 9.82 -2.17
C PHE A 162 2.68 10.48 -3.28
N ALA A 163 3.36 11.58 -2.99
CA ALA A 163 4.31 12.20 -3.91
C ALA A 163 5.45 11.24 -4.28
N MET A 164 6.06 10.58 -3.29
CA MET A 164 7.13 9.62 -3.55
C MET A 164 6.67 8.49 -4.47
N HIS A 165 5.53 7.86 -4.16
CA HIS A 165 5.01 6.76 -4.98
C HIS A 165 4.69 7.21 -6.41
N ALA A 166 4.14 8.41 -6.59
CA ALA A 166 3.87 8.96 -7.91
C ALA A 166 5.15 9.24 -8.72
N ILE A 167 6.16 9.88 -8.10
CA ILE A 167 7.45 10.15 -8.73
C ILE A 167 8.12 8.84 -9.15
N LYS A 168 8.20 7.86 -8.25
CA LYS A 168 8.80 6.55 -8.55
C LYS A 168 8.03 5.84 -9.67
N ALA A 169 6.70 5.91 -9.66
CA ALA A 169 5.88 5.33 -10.72
C ALA A 169 6.12 5.96 -12.10
N PHE A 170 6.25 7.29 -12.20
CA PHE A 170 6.54 7.94 -13.49
C PHE A 170 7.97 7.67 -13.98
N ARG A 171 8.94 7.50 -13.09
CA ARG A 171 10.29 7.04 -13.48
C ARG A 171 10.27 5.60 -14.02
N MET A 172 9.40 4.75 -13.51
CA MET A 172 9.24 3.36 -13.99
C MET A 172 8.43 3.25 -15.29
N LEU A 173 7.46 4.16 -15.47
CA LEU A 173 6.52 4.18 -16.60
C LEU A 173 6.33 5.64 -17.10
N PRO A 174 7.35 6.22 -17.77
CA PRO A 174 7.32 7.63 -18.18
C PRO A 174 6.19 7.95 -19.16
N ASP A 175 5.77 6.99 -19.99
CA ASP A 175 4.64 7.13 -20.91
C ASP A 175 3.30 7.40 -20.21
N LEU A 176 3.20 7.10 -18.92
CA LEU A 176 2.01 7.41 -18.13
C LEU A 176 1.98 8.83 -17.59
N ALA A 177 3.08 9.59 -17.67
CA ALA A 177 3.19 10.94 -17.16
C ALA A 177 2.46 11.95 -18.05
N THR A 178 1.13 11.86 -18.15
CA THR A 178 0.31 12.78 -18.95
C THR A 178 -0.17 13.97 -18.12
N GLU A 179 -0.52 15.08 -18.78
CA GLU A 179 -1.00 16.30 -18.12
C GLU A 179 -2.13 16.05 -17.11
N GLU A 180 -3.12 15.23 -17.49
CA GLU A 180 -4.28 14.91 -16.65
C GLU A 180 -3.87 14.13 -15.39
N ARG A 181 -2.96 13.16 -15.52
CA ARG A 181 -2.49 12.38 -14.37
C ARG A 181 -1.62 13.19 -13.43
N VAL A 182 -0.67 13.94 -13.98
CA VAL A 182 0.25 14.78 -13.18
C VAL A 182 -0.53 15.86 -12.44
N SER A 183 -1.47 16.54 -13.11
CA SER A 183 -2.33 17.54 -12.47
C SER A 183 -3.20 16.93 -11.37
N GLY A 184 -3.86 15.80 -11.62
CA GLY A 184 -4.64 15.11 -10.59
C GLY A 184 -3.81 14.69 -9.37
N ILE A 185 -2.56 14.25 -9.56
CA ILE A 185 -1.66 13.93 -8.45
C ILE A 185 -1.23 15.19 -7.69
N CYS A 186 -0.94 16.30 -8.38
CA CYS A 186 -0.64 17.58 -7.73
C CYS A 186 -1.82 18.09 -6.89
N ASP A 187 -3.05 17.95 -7.39
CA ASP A 187 -4.27 18.29 -6.66
C ASP A 187 -4.45 17.40 -5.43
N LEU A 188 -4.13 16.11 -5.53
CA LEU A 188 -4.18 15.16 -4.42
C LEU A 188 -3.24 15.60 -3.29
N ILE A 189 -1.98 15.90 -3.63
CA ILE A 189 -0.96 16.38 -2.69
C ILE A 189 -1.41 17.68 -2.01
N GLY A 190 -2.05 18.58 -2.78
CA GLY A 190 -2.60 19.83 -2.26
C GLY A 190 -3.83 19.67 -1.35
N ALA A 191 -4.54 18.54 -1.42
CA ALA A 191 -5.77 18.32 -0.67
C ALA A 191 -5.55 17.92 0.80
N PHE A 192 -4.36 17.43 1.15
CA PHE A 192 -4.05 16.99 2.52
C PHE A 192 -4.04 18.16 3.51
N LYS A 193 -4.71 17.95 4.65
CA LYS A 193 -4.94 18.99 5.66
C LYS A 193 -3.90 18.94 6.77
N PRO A 194 -3.59 20.07 7.43
CA PRO A 194 -2.77 20.05 8.64
C PRO A 194 -3.33 19.08 9.69
N TRP A 195 -2.45 18.31 10.35
CA TRP A 195 -2.79 17.35 11.39
C TRP A 195 -1.81 17.46 12.55
N ARG A 196 -2.32 17.79 13.75
CA ARG A 196 -1.52 18.01 14.96
C ARG A 196 -0.22 18.81 14.67
N ASP A 197 -0.35 19.85 13.85
CA ASP A 197 0.76 20.66 13.31
C ASP A 197 1.27 21.65 14.36
N SER A 198 1.88 21.14 15.43
CA SER A 198 2.59 21.94 16.43
C SER A 198 4.05 22.13 16.04
N ALA A 199 4.77 23.00 16.74
CA ALA A 199 6.22 23.08 16.59
C ALA A 199 6.87 21.72 16.95
N PRO A 200 7.88 21.27 16.19
CA PRO A 200 8.62 20.06 16.55
C PRO A 200 9.49 20.30 17.79
N SER A 201 9.73 19.25 18.57
CA SER A 201 10.72 19.28 19.65
C SER A 201 12.13 19.51 19.10
N GLU A 202 12.94 20.27 19.85
CA GLU A 202 14.35 20.50 19.53
C GLU A 202 15.18 19.20 19.63
N GLU A 203 14.76 18.25 20.48
CA GLU A 203 15.39 16.95 20.67
C GLU A 203 15.14 15.97 19.51
N VAL A 204 14.20 16.29 18.61
CA VAL A 204 13.91 15.49 17.42
C VAL A 204 14.80 15.99 16.29
N ALA A 205 15.91 15.28 16.07
CA ALA A 205 16.93 15.61 15.08
C ALA A 205 17.25 14.36 14.22
N PRO A 206 16.40 14.03 13.23
CA PRO A 206 16.70 12.93 12.32
C PRO A 206 17.98 13.24 11.52
N PRO A 207 18.76 12.22 11.11
CA PRO A 207 19.88 12.41 10.18
C PRO A 207 19.45 13.07 8.85
N PRO A 208 20.40 13.57 8.03
CA PRO A 208 20.14 13.88 6.62
C PRO A 208 19.48 12.71 5.91
N PHE A 209 18.40 12.92 5.15
CA PHE A 209 17.74 11.80 4.44
C PHE A 209 18.59 11.25 3.29
N SER A 210 19.59 12.02 2.83
CA SER A 210 20.63 11.55 1.92
C SER A 210 21.60 10.55 2.56
N ASP A 211 21.68 10.49 3.89
CA ASP A 211 22.37 9.42 4.61
C ASP A 211 21.38 8.28 4.85
N SER A 212 21.22 7.45 3.82
CA SER A 212 20.18 6.41 3.80
C SER A 212 20.30 5.42 4.97
N VAL A 213 21.52 5.11 5.40
CA VAL A 213 21.74 4.13 6.49
C VAL A 213 21.29 4.74 7.81
N ALA A 214 21.84 5.90 8.17
CA ALA A 214 21.55 6.53 9.45
C ALA A 214 20.07 6.97 9.55
N ALA A 215 19.51 7.50 8.46
CA ALA A 215 18.10 7.89 8.42
C ALA A 215 17.19 6.67 8.58
N SER A 216 17.46 5.56 7.89
CA SER A 216 16.66 4.34 8.02
C SER A 216 16.72 3.76 9.44
N GLU A 217 17.90 3.68 10.05
CA GLU A 217 18.03 3.27 11.44
C GLU A 217 17.21 4.15 12.40
N TYR A 218 17.28 5.47 12.22
CA TYR A 218 16.52 6.41 13.03
C TYR A 218 15.01 6.15 12.92
N ILE A 219 14.50 6.01 11.70
CA ILE A 219 13.07 5.78 11.43
C ILE A 219 12.62 4.45 12.04
N LEU A 220 13.42 3.39 11.88
CA LEU A 220 13.14 2.06 12.43
C LEU A 220 13.12 2.05 13.96
N LYS A 221 14.04 2.77 14.61
CA LYS A 221 14.06 2.95 16.07
C LYS A 221 12.80 3.68 16.54
N GLU A 222 12.44 4.79 15.90
CA GLU A 222 11.19 5.52 16.21
C GLU A 222 9.93 4.68 15.99
N ALA A 223 9.91 3.86 14.93
CA ALA A 223 8.81 2.95 14.66
C ALA A 223 8.72 1.85 15.73
N SER A 224 9.85 1.24 16.11
CA SER A 224 9.94 0.21 17.15
C SER A 224 9.41 0.74 18.49
N GLU A 225 9.88 1.91 18.93
CA GLU A 225 9.40 2.55 20.15
C GLU A 225 7.92 2.92 20.06
N SER A 226 7.46 3.36 18.88
CA SER A 226 6.05 3.68 18.67
C SER A 226 5.15 2.45 18.78
N ILE A 227 5.61 1.25 18.40
CA ILE A 227 4.85 0.01 18.60
C ILE A 227 4.59 -0.19 20.10
N ASP A 228 5.63 -0.10 20.92
CA ASP A 228 5.52 -0.32 22.36
C ASP A 228 4.66 0.75 23.02
N ARG A 229 4.85 2.01 22.62
CA ARG A 229 4.16 3.18 23.20
C ARG A 229 2.66 3.19 22.90
N PHE A 230 2.25 2.68 21.73
CA PHE A 230 0.84 2.71 21.28
C PHE A 230 0.12 1.36 21.36
N LYS A 231 0.63 0.40 22.13
CA LYS A 231 -0.06 -0.86 22.39
C LYS A 231 -1.51 -0.64 22.86
N GLY A 232 -2.48 -1.24 22.17
CA GLY A 232 -3.91 -1.07 22.41
C GLY A 232 -4.54 0.17 21.77
N TYR A 233 -3.81 0.91 20.93
CA TYR A 233 -4.28 2.09 20.20
C TYR A 233 -4.15 1.96 18.67
N GLY A 234 -3.78 0.78 18.19
CA GLY A 234 -3.67 0.45 16.77
C GLY A 234 -2.29 0.77 16.19
N GLN A 235 -2.03 0.20 15.02
CA GLN A 235 -0.75 0.16 14.35
C GLN A 235 -0.40 1.45 13.58
N GLY A 236 -1.35 2.39 13.48
CA GLY A 236 -1.22 3.55 12.60
C GLY A 236 -0.02 4.44 12.86
N PHE A 237 0.33 4.67 14.12
CA PHE A 237 1.43 5.57 14.44
C PHE A 237 2.79 4.98 14.00
N ALA A 238 3.01 3.69 14.26
CA ALA A 238 4.23 3.04 13.80
C ALA A 238 4.24 2.83 12.28
N GLY A 239 3.12 2.43 11.68
CA GLY A 239 3.03 2.24 10.22
C GLY A 239 3.22 3.54 9.43
N HIS A 240 2.71 4.67 9.93
CA HIS A 240 2.96 5.98 9.33
C HIS A 240 4.37 6.49 9.61
N MET A 241 4.99 6.15 10.74
CA MET A 241 6.43 6.41 10.96
C MET A 241 7.27 5.76 9.86
N LEU A 242 7.01 4.48 9.58
CA LEU A 242 7.69 3.73 8.53
C LEU A 242 7.43 4.34 7.15
N THR A 243 6.17 4.50 6.76
CA THR A 243 5.85 4.95 5.39
C THR A 243 6.24 6.39 5.13
N PHE A 244 6.08 7.30 6.11
CA PHE A 244 6.52 8.68 5.95
C PHE A 244 8.05 8.74 5.92
N GLY A 245 8.75 8.09 6.86
CA GLY A 245 10.21 8.06 6.86
C GLY A 245 10.79 7.46 5.58
N GLN A 246 10.27 6.30 5.15
CA GLN A 246 10.67 5.63 3.91
C GLN A 246 10.46 6.54 2.69
N SER A 247 9.37 7.29 2.62
CA SER A 247 9.15 8.21 1.50
C SER A 247 10.26 9.26 1.36
N LEU A 248 10.83 9.73 2.48
CA LEU A 248 11.89 10.74 2.49
C LEU A 248 13.26 10.13 2.13
N VAL A 249 13.57 8.96 2.67
CA VAL A 249 14.79 8.23 2.31
C VAL A 249 14.77 7.85 0.82
N GLU A 250 13.62 7.40 0.32
CA GLU A 250 13.47 6.99 -1.07
C GLU A 250 13.55 8.17 -2.04
N LEU A 251 12.91 9.30 -1.74
CA LEU A 251 13.07 10.54 -2.51
C LEU A 251 14.54 10.96 -2.58
N ALA A 252 15.25 10.97 -1.45
CA ALA A 252 16.67 11.30 -1.43
C ALA A 252 17.53 10.30 -2.24
N ALA A 253 17.26 9.00 -2.13
CA ALA A 253 17.95 7.96 -2.90
C ALA A 253 17.71 8.08 -4.41
N MET A 254 16.54 8.57 -4.80
CA MET A 254 16.18 8.91 -6.17
C MET A 254 16.82 10.21 -6.69
N GLY A 255 17.60 10.92 -5.87
CA GLY A 255 18.24 12.20 -6.21
C GLY A 255 17.38 13.43 -5.90
N ASP A 256 16.16 13.24 -5.39
CA ASP A 256 15.23 14.32 -5.02
C ASP A 256 15.47 14.83 -3.58
N VAL A 257 16.74 15.07 -3.23
CA VAL A 257 17.16 15.42 -1.86
C VAL A 257 16.49 16.70 -1.38
N GLU A 258 16.32 17.70 -2.25
CA GLU A 258 15.63 18.95 -1.91
C GLU A 258 14.18 18.71 -1.46
N TRP A 259 13.45 17.82 -2.14
CA TRP A 259 12.07 17.50 -1.79
C TRP A 259 11.98 16.70 -0.50
N ALA A 260 12.89 15.74 -0.29
CA ALA A 260 12.98 15.00 0.97
C ALA A 260 13.26 15.93 2.16
N GLU A 261 14.27 16.80 2.03
CA GLU A 261 14.67 17.73 3.08
C GLU A 261 13.65 18.84 3.32
N GLY A 262 12.90 19.26 2.29
CA GLY A 262 11.76 20.16 2.44
C GLY A 262 10.66 19.63 3.38
N CYS A 263 10.55 18.31 3.53
CA CYS A 263 9.62 17.66 4.45
C CYS A 263 10.19 17.43 5.87
N ARG A 264 11.47 17.73 6.12
CA ARG A 264 12.14 17.49 7.41
C ARG A 264 11.35 18.02 8.60
N THR A 265 10.88 19.27 8.52
CA THR A 265 10.12 19.89 9.60
C THR A 265 8.82 19.13 9.89
N ALA A 266 8.08 18.72 8.85
CA ALA A 266 6.86 17.93 9.01
C ALA A 266 7.15 16.55 9.64
N PHE A 267 8.23 15.89 9.22
CA PHE A 267 8.64 14.62 9.80
C PHE A 267 9.04 14.76 11.28
N ARG A 268 9.78 15.82 11.64
CA ARG A 268 10.11 16.12 13.05
C ARG A 268 8.85 16.35 13.89
N LYS A 269 7.83 17.01 13.35
CA LYS A 269 6.54 17.18 14.02
C LYS A 269 5.85 15.85 14.25
N TYR A 270 5.90 14.95 13.26
CA TYR A 270 5.32 13.62 13.39
C TYR A 270 5.97 12.82 14.52
N VAL A 271 7.31 12.76 14.54
CA VAL A 271 8.08 12.13 15.63
C VAL A 271 7.78 12.77 16.99
N THR A 272 7.68 14.10 17.03
CA THR A 272 7.32 14.81 18.28
C THR A 272 5.95 14.34 18.79
N VAL A 273 4.96 14.26 17.91
CA VAL A 273 3.61 13.81 18.26
C VAL A 273 3.60 12.34 18.69
N THR A 274 4.32 11.46 18.01
CA THR A 274 4.37 10.04 18.39
C THR A 274 5.12 9.81 19.70
N ARG A 275 6.13 10.62 20.04
CA ARG A 275 6.82 10.55 21.34
C ARG A 275 5.95 10.90 22.54
N LEU A 276 4.89 11.70 22.35
CA LEU A 276 3.91 12.01 23.41
C LEU A 276 3.04 10.81 23.79
N GLY A 277 2.94 9.79 22.93
CA GLY A 277 2.10 8.63 23.15
C GLY A 277 0.58 8.92 23.10
N PRO A 278 -0.25 7.91 23.44
CA PRO A 278 -1.69 8.04 23.49
C PRO A 278 -2.15 9.15 24.45
N GLN A 279 -3.09 9.97 24.00
CA GLN A 279 -3.69 11.04 24.78
C GLN A 279 -4.99 10.62 25.46
N SER A 280 -5.42 11.38 26.47
CA SER A 280 -6.71 11.17 27.11
C SER A 280 -7.84 11.30 26.07
N GLY A 281 -8.64 10.24 25.93
CA GLY A 281 -9.74 10.18 24.96
C GLY A 281 -9.37 9.58 23.60
N ASP A 282 -8.10 9.21 23.38
CA ASP A 282 -7.73 8.45 22.18
C ASP A 282 -8.44 7.09 22.18
N ARG A 283 -8.91 6.68 21.00
CA ARG A 283 -9.70 5.45 20.84
C ARG A 283 -8.79 4.24 21.03
N LYS A 284 -9.21 3.32 21.90
CA LYS A 284 -8.59 2.00 22.01
C LYS A 284 -8.96 1.14 20.80
N ILE A 285 -7.97 0.51 20.21
CA ILE A 285 -8.09 -0.41 19.08
C ILE A 285 -7.40 -1.70 19.49
N LYS A 286 -8.05 -2.84 19.23
CA LYS A 286 -7.49 -4.14 19.56
C LYS A 286 -6.22 -4.35 18.73
N ASP A 287 -5.14 -4.75 19.38
CA ASP A 287 -3.92 -5.14 18.68
C ASP A 287 -4.17 -6.35 17.77
N HIS A 288 -3.29 -6.50 16.78
CA HIS A 288 -3.26 -7.69 15.94
C HIS A 288 -3.08 -8.94 16.79
N SER A 289 -3.58 -10.08 16.31
CA SER A 289 -3.25 -11.36 16.92
C SER A 289 -1.81 -11.71 16.57
N PHE A 290 -1.06 -12.26 17.53
CA PHE A 290 0.27 -12.78 17.26
C PHE A 290 0.24 -13.79 16.09
N THR A 291 1.22 -13.66 15.20
CA THR A 291 1.47 -14.59 14.09
C THR A 291 2.95 -14.59 13.75
N GLU A 292 3.46 -15.76 13.40
CA GLU A 292 4.81 -15.91 12.83
C GLU A 292 4.83 -15.65 11.33
N LEU A 293 3.68 -15.76 10.66
CA LEU A 293 3.56 -15.46 9.23
C LEU A 293 3.94 -14.02 8.90
N ARG A 294 4.59 -13.84 7.75
CA ARG A 294 5.13 -12.57 7.28
C ARG A 294 4.70 -12.24 5.84
N PRO A 295 4.64 -10.95 5.47
CA PRO A 295 4.19 -10.52 4.14
C PRO A 295 5.03 -11.00 2.94
N ASP A 296 6.21 -11.57 3.16
CA ASP A 296 7.00 -12.27 2.14
C ASP A 296 6.57 -13.73 1.91
N GLU A 297 5.72 -14.28 2.79
CA GLU A 297 5.22 -15.65 2.71
C GLU A 297 3.84 -15.74 2.03
N PHE A 298 3.64 -16.76 1.20
CA PHE A 298 2.36 -16.98 0.50
C PHE A 298 1.21 -17.23 1.49
N GLU A 299 1.47 -18.01 2.53
CA GLU A 299 0.52 -18.40 3.57
C GLU A 299 -0.06 -17.20 4.31
N TYR A 300 0.73 -16.14 4.49
CA TYR A 300 0.27 -14.88 5.08
C TYR A 300 -0.89 -14.30 4.27
N TRP A 301 -0.71 -14.16 2.95
CA TRP A 301 -1.73 -13.59 2.06
C TRP A 301 -2.92 -14.52 1.84
N ASN A 302 -2.69 -15.83 1.84
CA ASN A 302 -3.76 -16.80 1.76
C ASN A 302 -4.66 -16.73 3.00
N ASN A 303 -4.06 -16.69 4.20
CA ASN A 303 -4.79 -16.63 5.47
C ASN A 303 -5.49 -15.29 5.69
N ARG A 304 -4.96 -14.20 5.12
CA ARG A 304 -5.64 -12.90 5.13
C ARG A 304 -6.99 -12.98 4.41
N GLY A 305 -7.07 -13.70 3.29
CA GLY A 305 -8.30 -13.89 2.51
C GLY A 305 -8.72 -12.66 1.68
N ASP A 306 -9.77 -12.83 0.85
CA ASP A 306 -10.01 -11.97 -0.31
C ASP A 306 -10.53 -10.55 -0.03
N LYS A 307 -11.01 -10.27 1.19
CA LYS A 307 -11.68 -8.98 1.52
C LYS A 307 -10.83 -8.06 2.40
N THR A 308 -9.52 -8.30 2.48
CA THR A 308 -8.69 -7.75 3.57
C THR A 308 -7.75 -6.61 3.16
N LEU A 309 -7.97 -6.03 1.97
CA LEU A 309 -7.15 -4.91 1.53
C LEU A 309 -7.39 -3.62 2.33
N GLY A 310 -8.57 -3.46 2.93
CA GLY A 310 -8.94 -2.22 3.61
C GLY A 310 -8.79 -1.01 2.68
N ILE A 311 -7.99 -0.03 3.09
CA ILE A 311 -7.52 1.05 2.20
C ILE A 311 -6.08 0.84 1.70
N GLY A 312 -5.42 -0.25 2.10
CA GLY A 312 -4.14 -0.69 1.55
C GLY A 312 -2.90 -0.53 2.44
N HIS A 313 -3.06 -0.18 3.72
CA HIS A 313 -1.95 -0.20 4.70
C HIS A 313 -1.19 -1.52 4.74
N VAL A 314 -1.91 -2.62 4.47
CA VAL A 314 -1.41 -4.00 4.44
C VAL A 314 -0.28 -4.21 3.42
N PHE A 315 -0.09 -3.31 2.47
CA PHE A 315 1.02 -3.34 1.50
C PHE A 315 2.06 -2.26 1.78
N LYS A 316 1.60 -1.04 2.13
CA LYS A 316 2.51 0.10 2.35
C LYS A 316 3.41 -0.11 3.57
N TYR A 317 2.86 -0.66 4.64
CA TYR A 317 3.62 -0.90 5.87
C TYR A 317 4.73 -1.93 5.68
N PRO A 318 4.46 -3.14 5.14
CA PRO A 318 5.53 -4.08 4.88
C PRO A 318 6.53 -3.61 3.83
N TYR A 319 6.08 -2.92 2.77
CA TYR A 319 7.02 -2.34 1.81
C TYR A 319 8.03 -1.42 2.49
N ALA A 320 7.53 -0.45 3.27
CA ALA A 320 8.40 0.48 3.99
C ALA A 320 9.26 -0.22 5.04
N PHE A 321 8.72 -1.23 5.73
CA PHE A 321 9.44 -2.00 6.74
C PHE A 321 10.66 -2.71 6.15
N TYR A 322 10.47 -3.51 5.10
CA TYR A 322 11.57 -4.26 4.49
C TYR A 322 12.58 -3.36 3.78
N ASP A 323 12.12 -2.32 3.08
CA ASP A 323 13.01 -1.34 2.43
C ASP A 323 13.93 -0.64 3.45
N LEU A 324 13.37 -0.17 4.56
CA LEU A 324 14.14 0.50 5.60
C LEU A 324 15.13 -0.47 6.28
N LEU A 325 14.74 -1.71 6.56
CA LEU A 325 15.63 -2.73 7.12
C LEU A 325 16.82 -3.02 6.21
N ALA A 326 16.57 -3.20 4.91
CA ALA A 326 17.60 -3.45 3.91
C ALA A 326 18.63 -2.29 3.82
N ARG A 327 18.17 -1.05 4.04
CA ARG A 327 19.03 0.15 4.05
C ARG A 327 19.82 0.30 5.34
N ALA A 328 19.20 0.02 6.49
CA ALA A 328 19.81 0.23 7.80
C ALA A 328 20.99 -0.73 8.07
N LYS A 329 20.94 -1.97 7.56
CA LYS A 329 22.02 -2.96 7.73
C LYS A 329 22.43 -3.19 9.19
N ASP A 330 21.47 -3.09 10.11
CA ASP A 330 21.63 -3.31 11.55
C ASP A 330 20.90 -4.60 11.95
N PRO A 331 21.62 -5.74 12.12
CA PRO A 331 21.00 -7.02 12.45
C PRO A 331 20.32 -7.06 13.82
N ASP A 332 20.80 -6.27 14.78
CA ASP A 332 20.20 -6.24 16.12
C ASP A 332 18.87 -5.49 16.09
N LEU A 333 18.82 -4.37 15.37
CA LEU A 333 17.58 -3.63 15.12
C LEU A 333 16.58 -4.46 14.30
N GLN A 334 17.05 -5.19 13.28
CA GLN A 334 16.21 -6.11 12.52
C GLN A 334 15.57 -7.16 13.43
N LYS A 335 16.37 -7.83 14.27
CA LYS A 335 15.88 -8.84 15.21
C LYS A 335 14.85 -8.26 16.19
N GLU A 336 15.08 -7.04 16.68
CA GLU A 336 14.14 -6.36 17.57
C GLU A 336 12.78 -6.11 16.88
N LEU A 337 12.83 -5.57 15.66
CA LEU A 337 11.64 -5.25 14.88
C LEU A 337 10.89 -6.50 14.41
N ASP A 338 11.59 -7.55 14.00
CA ASP A 338 10.99 -8.82 13.59
C ASP A 338 10.17 -9.46 14.72
N ALA A 339 10.61 -9.31 15.97
CA ALA A 339 9.88 -9.76 17.15
C ALA A 339 8.57 -8.97 17.38
N LYS A 340 8.48 -7.75 16.84
CA LYS A 340 7.34 -6.84 16.98
C LYS A 340 6.48 -6.75 15.71
N ALA A 341 6.94 -7.26 14.57
CA ALA A 341 6.35 -7.07 13.25
C ALA A 341 4.86 -7.44 13.14
N TRP A 342 4.41 -8.47 13.87
CA TRP A 342 2.99 -8.85 13.93
C TRP A 342 2.06 -7.76 14.48
N ASN A 343 2.59 -6.73 15.16
CA ASN A 343 1.81 -5.55 15.56
C ASN A 343 1.53 -4.60 14.39
N LEU A 344 2.27 -4.71 13.29
CA LEU A 344 2.16 -3.83 12.13
C LEU A 344 1.28 -4.42 11.03
N PHE A 345 1.34 -5.73 10.79
CA PHE A 345 0.70 -6.37 9.63
C PHE A 345 0.26 -7.81 9.85
#